data_AF-A3X136-F1
#
_entry.id   AF-A3X136-F1
#
_cell.length_a   1.000
_cell.length_b   1.000
_cell.length_c   1.000
_cell.angle_alpha   90.00
_cell.angle_beta   90.00
_cell.angle_gamma   90.00
#
_symmetry.space_group_name_H-M   'P 1'
#
loop_
_entity.id
_entity.type
_entity.pdbx_description
1 polymer ?
#
loop_
_entity_poly.entity_id
_entity_poly.type
_entity_poly.pdbx_seq_one_letter_code
_entity_poly.pdbx_strand_id
1 'polypeptide(L)'
;MMIDGSLLAFVDRLRGGLTLLHALSDDHNLLRLLRLQFPQMDILSGGLLVGMTALVLGAALNSRRTFSSTTALLLSMPAVYAFGTANNPWYAVSMAAVFFVAAAVSISDSFERIPAIAISSTLITAVLIGAVASNPYRQESSLFSQASPTNLGVLTSPEVAGYLNTLEQGATNAGFTKGTPTLDLTGEFPGTVYAIGGSSPGSGWLVYGYPNSESYIDAALMTAKCSEIGQAWILVKSSAPDGVYPSVLNKRGLSVADYDAVASAETKNLRWGDEGFVVHTLMRPKPRPDEKLTDCERG
;
A
#
# COMPACT_ATOMS: atom_id res chain seq x y z
N MET A 1 17.44 -4.86 1.78
CA MET A 1 17.79 -3.43 1.66
C MET A 1 18.46 -3.02 2.98
N MET A 2 19.79 -3.06 3.04
CA MET A 2 20.53 -2.59 4.22
C MET A 2 20.65 -1.07 4.14
N ILE A 3 20.32 -0.37 5.22
CA ILE A 3 20.69 1.04 5.38
C ILE A 3 22.22 1.02 5.48
N ASP A 4 22.90 1.44 4.42
CA ASP A 4 24.36 1.54 4.28
C ASP A 4 25.04 2.49 5.29
N GLY A 5 24.29 3.01 6.27
CA GLY A 5 24.75 3.94 7.30
C GLY A 5 25.07 5.34 6.76
N SER A 6 24.93 5.61 5.46
CA SER A 6 25.25 6.92 4.89
C SER A 6 24.12 7.91 5.14
N LEU A 7 24.39 8.91 5.98
CA LEU A 7 23.48 10.02 6.22
C LEU A 7 23.15 10.78 4.92
N LEU A 8 24.12 10.92 4.02
CA LEU A 8 23.91 11.58 2.72
C LEU A 8 22.95 10.78 1.85
N ALA A 9 23.13 9.46 1.75
CA ALA A 9 22.21 8.60 0.99
C ALA A 9 20.80 8.61 1.59
N PHE A 10 20.69 8.70 2.92
CA PHE A 10 19.38 8.86 3.58
C PHE A 10 18.72 10.20 3.25
N VAL A 11 19.46 11.32 3.30
CA VAL A 11 18.95 12.66 2.94
C VAL A 11 18.51 12.70 1.48
N ASP A 12 19.28 12.11 0.57
CA ASP A 12 18.92 12.05 -0.85
C ASP A 12 17.66 11.21 -1.09
N ARG A 13 17.51 10.08 -0.39
CA ARG A 13 16.27 9.28 -0.41
C ARG A 13 15.08 10.07 0.14
N LEU A 14 15.25 10.85 1.20
CA LEU A 14 14.18 11.70 1.74
C LEU A 14 13.77 12.79 0.76
N ARG A 15 14.73 13.46 0.10
CA ARG A 15 14.44 14.47 -0.93
C ARG A 15 13.69 13.85 -2.11
N GLY A 16 14.15 12.69 -2.61
CA GLY A 16 13.45 11.95 -3.67
C GLY A 16 12.02 11.57 -3.26
N GLY A 17 11.84 11.07 -2.03
CA GLY A 17 10.52 10.77 -1.48
C GLY A 17 9.60 11.99 -1.40
N LEU A 18 10.12 13.15 -0.98
CA LEU A 18 9.35 14.40 -0.93
C LEU A 18 8.95 14.90 -2.33
N THR A 19 9.84 14.81 -3.32
CA THR A 19 9.52 15.14 -4.72
C THR A 19 8.42 14.24 -5.27
N LEU A 20 8.51 12.93 -5.03
CA LEU A 20 7.49 11.96 -5.44
C LEU A 20 6.16 12.20 -4.72
N LEU A 21 6.20 12.57 -3.43
CA LEU A 21 5.00 12.92 -2.67
C LEU A 21 4.33 14.18 -3.22
N HIS A 22 5.09 15.21 -3.61
CA HIS A 22 4.52 16.39 -4.27
C HIS A 22 3.85 16.02 -5.59
N ALA A 23 4.48 15.16 -6.42
CA ALA A 23 3.87 14.70 -7.68
C ALA A 23 2.55 13.94 -7.48
N LEU A 24 2.39 13.22 -6.36
CA LEU A 24 1.11 12.61 -5.96
C LEU A 24 0.11 13.64 -5.41
N SER A 25 0.61 14.67 -4.72
CA SER A 25 -0.16 15.59 -3.87
C SER A 25 -0.67 16.86 -4.56
N ASP A 26 -0.35 17.12 -5.83
CA ASP A 26 -0.72 18.38 -6.53
C ASP A 26 -2.23 18.69 -6.59
N ASP A 27 -3.10 17.77 -6.14
CA ASP A 27 -4.56 17.96 -6.08
C ASP A 27 -5.14 17.85 -4.64
N HIS A 28 -4.31 18.09 -3.61
CA HIS A 28 -4.74 18.11 -2.20
C HIS A 28 -5.05 19.53 -1.72
N ASN A 29 -6.24 20.04 -2.05
CA ASN A 29 -6.79 21.18 -1.33
C ASN A 29 -7.12 20.79 0.13
N LEU A 30 -7.10 21.77 1.05
CA LEU A 30 -7.32 21.53 2.49
C LEU A 30 -8.66 20.80 2.78
N LEU A 31 -9.65 21.00 1.91
CA LEU A 31 -10.96 20.34 1.96
C LEU A 31 -10.88 18.84 1.62
N ARG A 32 -10.03 18.43 0.66
CA ARG A 32 -9.76 17.03 0.33
C ARG A 32 -8.82 16.36 1.32
N LEU A 33 -7.97 17.11 2.02
CA LEU A 33 -7.20 16.59 3.15
C LEU A 33 -8.10 16.21 4.33
N LEU A 34 -9.18 16.97 4.54
CA LEU A 34 -10.11 16.73 5.64
C LEU A 34 -11.18 15.67 5.33
N ARG A 35 -11.25 15.13 4.09
CA ARG A 35 -12.25 14.16 3.55
C ARG A 35 -13.45 13.97 4.49
N LEU A 36 -14.25 15.02 4.67
CA LEU A 36 -15.47 14.99 5.47
C LEU A 36 -16.57 14.28 4.64
N GLN A 37 -16.33 13.01 4.29
CA GLN A 37 -17.37 12.14 3.77
C GLN A 37 -18.20 11.62 4.94
N PHE A 38 -19.53 11.58 4.76
CA PHE A 38 -20.41 10.93 5.73
C PHE A 38 -19.94 9.49 5.99
N PRO A 39 -20.01 9.01 7.24
CA PRO A 39 -19.41 7.76 7.64
C PRO A 39 -20.06 6.58 6.91
N GLN A 40 -19.42 6.06 5.87
CA GLN A 40 -19.47 4.63 5.56
C GLN A 40 -18.55 3.94 6.56
N MET A 41 -18.99 3.85 7.82
CA MET A 41 -18.29 3.04 8.81
C MET A 41 -18.74 1.59 8.66
N ASP A 42 -17.78 0.70 8.50
CA ASP A 42 -18.05 -0.72 8.71
C ASP A 42 -18.41 -0.97 10.19
N ILE A 43 -19.09 -2.08 10.43
CA ILE A 43 -19.59 -2.47 11.77
C ILE A 43 -18.44 -2.54 12.79
N LEU A 44 -17.26 -2.97 12.35
CA LEU A 44 -16.09 -3.15 13.20
C LEU A 44 -15.55 -1.81 13.72
N SER A 45 -15.36 -0.84 12.82
CA SER A 45 -14.86 0.51 13.10
C SER A 45 -15.86 1.30 13.95
N GLY A 46 -17.15 1.17 13.64
CA GLY A 46 -18.22 1.75 14.46
C GLY A 46 -18.26 1.16 15.87
N GLY A 47 -18.18 -0.17 15.97
CA GLY A 47 -18.12 -0.88 17.25
C GLY A 47 -16.91 -0.46 18.09
N LEU A 48 -15.75 -0.27 17.46
CA LEU A 48 -14.55 0.23 18.14
C LEU A 48 -14.73 1.62 18.69
N LEU A 49 -15.19 2.57 17.86
CA LEU A 49 -15.36 3.94 18.29
C LEU A 49 -16.33 4.02 19.48
N VAL A 50 -17.44 3.28 19.43
CA VAL A 50 -18.42 3.19 20.52
C VAL A 50 -17.81 2.56 21.77
N GLY A 51 -17.09 1.44 21.64
CA GLY A 51 -16.46 0.75 22.77
C GLY A 51 -15.41 1.61 23.47
N MET A 52 -14.57 2.31 22.71
CA MET A 52 -13.53 3.19 23.26
C MET A 52 -14.13 4.45 23.90
N THR A 53 -15.17 5.02 23.29
CA THR A 53 -15.90 6.15 23.86
C THR A 53 -16.58 5.73 25.18
N ALA A 54 -17.21 4.55 25.22
CA ALA A 54 -17.83 4.01 26.42
C ALA A 54 -16.81 3.74 27.53
N LEU A 55 -15.61 3.24 27.19
CA LEU A 55 -14.52 3.04 28.15
C LEU A 55 -14.08 4.36 28.80
N VAL A 56 -13.88 5.41 28.00
CA VAL A 56 -13.50 6.75 28.49
C VAL A 56 -14.63 7.37 29.31
N LEU A 57 -15.88 7.32 28.82
CA LEU A 57 -17.04 7.85 29.55
C LEU A 57 -17.26 7.11 30.87
N GLY A 58 -17.12 5.78 30.89
CA GLY A 58 -17.22 4.98 32.12
C GLY A 58 -16.12 5.33 33.12
N ALA A 59 -14.88 5.52 32.66
CA ALA A 59 -13.79 5.99 33.51
C ALA A 59 -14.04 7.41 34.06
N ALA A 60 -14.55 8.32 33.22
CA ALA A 60 -14.83 9.71 33.58
C ALA A 60 -16.02 9.86 34.54
N LEU A 61 -17.15 9.21 34.27
CA LEU A 61 -18.37 9.27 35.11
C LEU A 61 -18.14 8.69 36.51
N ASN A 62 -17.19 7.76 36.65
CA ASN A 62 -16.89 7.10 37.91
C ASN A 62 -15.66 7.71 38.62
N SER A 63 -15.03 8.72 38.03
CA SER A 63 -13.86 9.41 38.59
C SER A 63 -14.29 10.68 39.33
N ARG A 64 -13.56 11.01 40.41
CA ARG A 64 -13.66 12.29 41.13
C ARG A 64 -12.55 13.26 40.72
N ARG A 65 -11.56 12.84 39.91
CA ARG A 65 -10.52 13.74 39.38
C ARG A 65 -11.09 14.75 38.40
N THR A 66 -10.59 15.97 38.51
CA THR A 66 -10.76 16.99 37.46
C THR A 66 -10.05 16.57 36.19
N PHE A 67 -10.69 16.80 35.05
CA PHE A 67 -10.14 16.54 33.72
C PHE A 67 -8.78 17.24 33.56
N SER A 68 -7.72 16.45 33.36
CA SER A 68 -6.35 16.97 33.28
C SER A 68 -5.99 17.39 31.85
N SER A 69 -4.98 18.26 31.70
CA SER A 69 -4.41 18.58 30.39
C SER A 69 -3.82 17.36 29.68
N THR A 70 -3.25 16.41 30.43
CA THR A 70 -2.77 15.13 29.89
C THR A 70 -3.91 14.32 29.28
N THR A 71 -5.05 14.24 29.97
CA THR A 71 -6.25 13.57 29.45
C THR A 71 -6.74 14.24 28.17
N ALA A 72 -6.81 15.58 28.15
CA ALA A 72 -7.21 16.34 26.97
C ALA A 72 -6.29 16.05 25.78
N LEU A 73 -4.98 16.05 26.02
CA LEU A 73 -3.97 15.75 25.02
C LEU A 73 -4.17 14.34 24.45
N LEU A 74 -4.30 13.33 25.32
CA LEU A 74 -4.50 11.94 24.89
C LEU A 74 -5.78 11.77 24.05
N LEU A 75 -6.88 12.42 24.43
CA LEU A 75 -8.13 12.37 23.65
C LEU A 75 -8.04 13.09 22.30
N SER A 76 -7.11 14.04 22.13
CA SER A 76 -6.88 14.71 20.85
C SER A 76 -5.99 13.90 19.89
N MET A 77 -5.16 13.00 20.40
CA MET A 77 -4.19 12.25 19.58
C MET A 77 -4.80 11.39 18.48
N PRO A 78 -5.96 10.73 18.63
CA PRO A 78 -6.63 10.03 17.53
C PRO A 78 -6.94 10.93 16.32
N ALA A 79 -7.33 12.18 16.56
CA ALA A 79 -7.59 13.14 15.48
C ALA A 79 -6.28 13.59 14.80
N VAL A 80 -5.22 13.80 15.59
CA VAL A 80 -3.87 14.08 15.07
C VAL A 80 -3.36 12.90 14.24
N TYR A 81 -3.58 11.67 14.71
CA TYR A 81 -3.21 10.43 14.01
C TYR A 81 -3.93 10.30 12.66
N ALA A 82 -5.21 10.69 12.59
CA ALA A 82 -5.96 10.65 11.33
C ALA A 82 -5.47 11.66 10.29
N PHE A 83 -4.84 12.76 10.74
CA PHE A 83 -4.39 13.84 9.88
C PHE A 83 -3.29 13.36 8.90
N GLY A 84 -3.46 13.65 7.61
CA GLY A 84 -2.50 13.30 6.57
C GLY A 84 -2.52 11.84 6.09
N THR A 85 -3.36 10.98 6.66
CA THR A 85 -3.44 9.56 6.26
C THR A 85 -4.14 9.33 4.92
N ALA A 86 -4.85 10.33 4.40
CA ALA A 86 -5.75 10.26 3.23
C ALA A 86 -6.88 9.20 3.34
N ASN A 87 -6.98 8.52 4.48
CA ASN A 87 -8.03 7.54 4.79
C ASN A 87 -9.29 8.23 5.31
N ASN A 88 -10.36 7.44 5.48
CA ASN A 88 -11.53 7.90 6.21
C ASN A 88 -11.10 8.27 7.65
N PRO A 89 -11.37 9.50 8.12
CA PRO A 89 -10.91 9.95 9.42
C PRO A 89 -11.48 9.11 10.58
N TRP A 90 -12.71 8.60 10.46
CA TRP A 90 -13.31 7.75 11.49
C TRP A 90 -12.60 6.40 11.61
N TYR A 91 -12.26 5.81 10.46
CA TYR A 91 -11.47 4.59 10.42
C TYR A 91 -10.10 4.83 11.08
N ALA A 92 -9.38 5.89 10.69
CA ALA A 92 -8.07 6.20 11.25
C ALA A 92 -8.14 6.50 12.77
N VAL A 93 -9.12 7.27 13.23
CA VAL A 93 -9.35 7.53 14.67
C VAL A 93 -9.58 6.21 15.42
N SER A 94 -10.33 5.27 14.86
CA SER A 94 -10.60 3.98 15.51
C SER A 94 -9.33 3.12 15.65
N MET A 95 -8.38 3.23 14.72
CA MET A 95 -7.09 2.53 14.77
C MET A 95 -6.17 3.10 15.86
N ALA A 96 -6.42 4.33 16.34
CA ALA A 96 -5.65 4.99 17.38
C ALA A 96 -6.17 4.67 18.81
N ALA A 97 -6.76 3.49 19.00
CA ALA A 97 -7.40 3.02 20.23
C ALA A 97 -6.52 3.17 21.49
N VAL A 98 -5.21 3.00 21.37
CA VAL A 98 -4.26 3.11 22.50
C VAL A 98 -4.38 4.43 23.27
N PHE A 99 -4.71 5.53 22.60
CA PHE A 99 -4.84 6.83 23.25
C PHE A 99 -6.11 6.94 24.09
N PHE A 100 -7.21 6.28 23.70
CA PHE A 100 -8.41 6.20 24.52
C PHE A 100 -8.19 5.35 25.77
N VAL A 101 -7.41 4.26 25.68
CA VAL A 101 -7.02 3.46 26.86
C VAL A 101 -6.15 4.29 27.80
N ALA A 102 -5.13 4.96 27.27
CA ALA A 102 -4.27 5.84 28.06
C ALA A 102 -5.06 6.97 28.73
N ALA A 103 -6.03 7.56 28.02
CA ALA A 103 -6.93 8.56 28.59
C ALA A 103 -7.77 7.97 29.73
N ALA A 104 -8.36 6.79 29.55
CA ALA A 104 -9.13 6.11 30.59
C ALA A 104 -8.28 5.81 31.85
N VAL A 105 -7.04 5.35 31.68
CA VAL A 105 -6.09 5.17 32.79
C VAL A 105 -5.77 6.50 33.47
N SER A 106 -5.55 7.58 32.72
CA SER A 106 -5.19 8.89 33.28
C SER A 106 -6.27 9.50 34.19
N ILE A 107 -7.54 9.23 33.88
CA ILE A 107 -8.70 9.71 34.63
C ILE A 107 -9.04 8.76 35.79
N SER A 108 -8.51 7.53 35.81
CA SER A 108 -8.81 6.57 36.88
C SER A 108 -8.16 6.97 38.19
N ASP A 109 -8.99 7.13 39.23
CA ASP A 109 -8.54 7.49 40.58
C ASP A 109 -8.13 6.29 41.44
N SER A 110 -8.48 5.08 41.00
CA SER A 110 -8.22 3.85 41.73
C SER A 110 -7.36 2.91 40.90
N PHE A 111 -6.27 2.44 41.53
CA PHE A 111 -5.42 1.37 40.99
C PHE A 111 -6.19 0.07 40.77
N GLU A 112 -7.27 -0.18 41.53
CA GLU A 112 -8.11 -1.38 41.39
C GLU A 112 -8.83 -1.45 40.04
N ARG A 113 -9.01 -0.30 39.36
CA ARG A 113 -9.67 -0.22 38.05
C ARG A 113 -8.72 -0.43 36.89
N ILE A 114 -7.41 -0.27 37.11
CA ILE A 114 -6.39 -0.44 36.07
C ILE A 114 -6.41 -1.87 35.50
N PRO A 115 -6.51 -2.94 36.31
CA PRO A 115 -6.66 -4.31 35.78
C PRO A 115 -7.87 -4.47 34.87
N ALA A 116 -9.03 -3.91 35.24
CA ALA A 116 -10.23 -4.00 34.42
C ALA A 116 -10.06 -3.28 33.07
N ILE A 117 -9.44 -2.09 33.08
CA ILE A 117 -9.11 -1.34 31.86
C ILE A 117 -8.12 -2.14 31.00
N ALA A 118 -7.06 -2.70 31.59
CA ALA A 118 -6.03 -3.47 30.89
C ALA A 118 -6.60 -4.76 30.25
N ILE A 119 -7.44 -5.50 30.99
CA ILE A 119 -8.14 -6.68 30.49
C ILE A 119 -9.05 -6.29 29.33
N SER A 120 -9.87 -5.25 29.50
CA SER A 120 -10.79 -4.78 28.44
C SER A 120 -10.03 -4.38 27.18
N SER A 121 -8.96 -3.60 27.31
CA SER A 121 -8.13 -3.20 26.17
C SER A 121 -7.45 -4.38 25.48
N THR A 122 -6.98 -5.37 26.26
CA THR A 122 -6.33 -6.56 25.73
C THR A 122 -7.33 -7.42 24.96
N LEU A 123 -8.54 -7.61 25.50
CA LEU A 123 -9.62 -8.34 24.82
C LEU A 123 -10.03 -7.66 23.52
N ILE A 124 -10.23 -6.33 23.54
CA ILE A 124 -10.54 -5.56 22.33
C ILE A 124 -9.43 -5.74 21.30
N THR A 125 -8.17 -5.59 21.71
CA THR A 125 -7.00 -5.76 20.82
C THR A 125 -6.93 -7.17 20.23
N ALA A 126 -7.14 -8.20 21.05
CA ALA A 126 -7.13 -9.59 20.58
C ALA A 126 -8.24 -9.87 19.56
N VAL A 127 -9.45 -9.36 19.80
CA VAL A 127 -10.58 -9.47 18.85
C VAL A 127 -10.25 -8.76 17.53
N LEU A 128 -9.65 -7.57 17.58
CA LEU A 128 -9.27 -6.84 16.37
C LEU A 128 -8.18 -7.54 15.57
N ILE A 129 -7.13 -8.03 16.24
CA ILE A 129 -6.07 -8.79 15.57
C ILE A 129 -6.67 -10.03 14.93
N GLY A 130 -7.56 -10.75 15.63
CA GLY A 130 -8.25 -11.90 15.06
C GLY A 130 -9.12 -11.54 13.85
N ALA A 131 -9.88 -10.44 13.92
CA ALA A 131 -10.74 -9.99 12.84
C ALA A 131 -9.95 -9.58 11.59
N VAL A 132 -8.88 -8.79 11.75
CA VAL A 132 -8.00 -8.36 10.65
C VAL A 132 -7.18 -9.53 10.10
N ALA A 133 -6.74 -10.47 10.93
CA ALA A 133 -6.08 -11.69 10.47
C ALA A 133 -7.04 -12.62 9.69
N SER A 134 -8.33 -12.57 10.00
CA SER A 134 -9.35 -13.34 9.28
C SER A 134 -9.74 -12.68 7.96
N ASN A 135 -9.78 -11.34 7.91
CA ASN A 135 -10.15 -10.55 6.74
C ASN A 135 -9.11 -9.45 6.44
N PRO A 136 -7.88 -9.83 6.05
CA PRO A 136 -6.79 -8.87 5.86
C PRO A 136 -7.05 -7.90 4.71
N TYR A 137 -6.66 -6.64 4.91
CA TYR A 137 -6.75 -5.60 3.88
C TYR A 137 -5.84 -5.96 2.69
N ARG A 138 -6.40 -5.96 1.48
CA ARG A 138 -5.70 -6.30 0.22
C ARG A 138 -5.01 -7.67 0.24
N GLN A 139 -5.69 -8.65 0.81
CA GLN A 139 -5.32 -10.05 0.69
C GLN A 139 -6.55 -10.88 0.33
N GLU A 140 -6.36 -11.89 -0.50
CA GLU A 140 -7.46 -12.72 -1.02
C GLU A 140 -8.05 -13.64 0.04
N SER A 141 -7.24 -14.04 1.02
CA SER A 141 -7.59 -15.01 2.06
C SER A 141 -7.01 -14.64 3.42
N SER A 142 -7.45 -15.34 4.46
CA SER A 142 -7.00 -15.16 5.83
C SER A 142 -5.48 -15.32 5.98
N LEU A 143 -4.88 -14.62 6.95
CA LEU A 143 -3.49 -14.86 7.36
C LEU A 143 -3.26 -16.29 7.86
N PHE A 144 -4.30 -16.97 8.35
CA PHE A 144 -4.22 -18.35 8.83
C PHE A 144 -4.17 -19.38 7.69
N SER A 145 -4.52 -18.99 6.46
CA SER A 145 -4.48 -19.86 5.28
C SER A 145 -3.22 -19.67 4.42
N GLN A 146 -2.26 -18.84 4.86
CA GLN A 146 -1.01 -18.61 4.14
C GLN A 146 -0.05 -19.78 4.38
N ALA A 147 -0.08 -20.79 3.50
CA ALA A 147 0.66 -22.05 3.66
C ALA A 147 1.63 -22.34 2.50
N SER A 148 1.52 -21.62 1.38
CA SER A 148 2.29 -21.88 0.17
C SER A 148 3.57 -21.05 0.15
N PRO A 149 4.76 -21.68 0.15
CA PRO A 149 6.02 -20.95 0.12
C PRO A 149 6.22 -20.22 -1.22
N THR A 150 6.89 -19.07 -1.15
CA THR A 150 7.31 -18.28 -2.31
C THR A 150 8.82 -18.07 -2.31
N ASN A 151 9.38 -17.68 -3.46
CA ASN A 151 10.80 -17.37 -3.59
C ASN A 151 11.25 -16.13 -2.80
N LEU A 152 10.31 -15.36 -2.25
CA LEU A 152 10.58 -14.24 -1.34
C LEU A 152 10.80 -14.69 0.11
N GLY A 153 10.67 -15.98 0.43
CA GLY A 153 10.79 -16.50 1.79
C GLY A 153 9.58 -16.20 2.68
N VAL A 154 8.43 -15.88 2.06
CA VAL A 154 7.15 -15.68 2.75
C VAL A 154 6.13 -16.72 2.31
N LEU A 155 5.24 -17.10 3.22
CA LEU A 155 4.10 -17.96 2.91
C LEU A 155 2.96 -17.10 2.35
N THR A 156 2.27 -17.64 1.36
CA THR A 156 1.12 -17.02 0.69
C THR A 156 -0.03 -18.01 0.58
N SER A 157 -1.19 -17.57 0.09
CA SER A 157 -2.29 -18.47 -0.22
C SER A 157 -1.98 -19.29 -1.47
N PRO A 158 -2.63 -20.46 -1.66
CA PRO A 158 -2.44 -21.27 -2.87
C PRO A 158 -2.72 -20.50 -4.17
N GLU A 159 -3.68 -19.59 -4.16
CA GLU A 159 -4.07 -18.76 -5.31
C GLU A 159 -2.95 -17.77 -5.67
N VAL A 160 -2.45 -17.03 -4.68
CA VAL A 160 -1.33 -16.09 -4.88
C VAL A 160 -0.07 -16.84 -5.30
N ALA A 161 0.23 -18.00 -4.69
CA ALA A 161 1.35 -18.83 -5.10
C ALA A 161 1.19 -19.32 -6.55
N GLY A 162 -0.02 -19.74 -6.94
CA GLY A 162 -0.34 -20.12 -8.32
C GLY A 162 -0.09 -18.98 -9.30
N TYR A 163 -0.62 -17.79 -9.00
CA TYR A 163 -0.41 -16.57 -9.78
C TYR A 163 1.08 -16.24 -9.97
N LEU A 164 1.85 -16.23 -8.87
CA LEU A 164 3.28 -15.94 -8.91
C LEU A 164 4.07 -17.00 -9.70
N ASN A 165 3.77 -18.28 -9.47
CA ASN A 165 4.41 -19.40 -10.17
C ASN A 165 4.15 -19.36 -11.67
N THR A 166 2.92 -19.04 -12.11
CA THR A 166 2.58 -18.91 -13.53
C THR A 166 3.39 -17.79 -14.19
N LEU A 167 3.47 -16.62 -13.54
CA LEU A 167 4.26 -15.50 -14.08
C LEU A 167 5.75 -15.82 -14.09
N GLU A 168 6.29 -16.42 -13.02
CA GLU A 168 7.70 -16.79 -12.92
C GLU A 168 8.10 -17.84 -13.98
N GLN A 169 7.29 -18.88 -14.17
CA GLN A 169 7.54 -19.90 -15.18
C GLN A 169 7.50 -19.30 -16.59
N GLY A 170 6.50 -18.48 -16.89
CA GLY A 170 6.40 -17.81 -18.18
C GLY A 170 7.56 -16.83 -18.43
N ALA A 171 7.99 -16.11 -17.39
CA ALA A 171 9.18 -15.26 -17.44
C ALA A 171 10.44 -16.09 -17.75
N THR A 172 10.68 -17.15 -16.98
CA THR A 172 11.85 -18.04 -17.14
C THR A 172 11.90 -18.66 -18.54
N ASN A 173 10.77 -19.18 -19.03
CA ASN A 173 10.67 -19.77 -20.37
C ASN A 173 10.95 -18.75 -21.49
N ALA A 174 10.72 -17.47 -21.23
CA ALA A 174 10.99 -16.38 -22.17
C ALA A 174 12.37 -15.73 -22.00
N GLY A 175 13.25 -16.30 -21.17
CA GLY A 175 14.63 -15.83 -20.98
C GLY A 175 14.79 -14.74 -19.91
N PHE A 176 13.81 -14.59 -19.02
CA PHE A 176 13.93 -13.68 -17.88
C PHE A 176 15.04 -14.13 -16.94
N THR A 177 15.85 -13.18 -16.48
CA THR A 177 16.95 -13.43 -15.53
C THR A 177 16.80 -12.60 -14.28
N LYS A 178 17.45 -13.01 -13.19
CA LYS A 178 17.40 -12.26 -11.92
C LYS A 178 17.89 -10.83 -12.11
N GLY A 179 17.09 -9.87 -11.65
CA GLY A 179 17.35 -8.44 -11.78
C GLY A 179 16.86 -7.82 -13.09
N THR A 180 16.23 -8.59 -13.99
CA THR A 180 15.63 -8.05 -15.22
C THR A 180 14.69 -6.89 -14.87
N PRO A 181 14.89 -5.70 -15.47
CA PRO A 181 14.01 -4.56 -15.21
C PRO A 181 12.58 -4.88 -15.63
N THR A 182 11.60 -4.58 -14.77
CA THR A 182 10.18 -4.80 -15.03
C THR A 182 9.37 -3.62 -14.51
N LEU A 183 8.58 -3.00 -15.38
CA LEU A 183 7.62 -1.98 -15.03
C LEU A 183 6.29 -2.64 -14.68
N ASP A 184 5.91 -2.62 -13.40
CA ASP A 184 4.57 -3.01 -12.99
C ASP A 184 3.59 -1.86 -13.21
N LEU A 185 2.81 -1.96 -14.30
CA LEU A 185 1.81 -0.96 -14.68
C LEU A 185 0.40 -1.38 -14.24
N THR A 186 0.28 -2.44 -13.41
CA THR A 186 -1.00 -2.89 -12.85
C THR A 186 -1.40 -2.03 -11.65
N GLY A 187 -0.42 -1.63 -10.82
CA GLY A 187 -0.61 -0.96 -9.54
C GLY A 187 -1.34 -1.79 -8.48
N GLU A 188 -1.42 -3.10 -8.63
CA GLU A 188 -2.15 -3.96 -7.70
C GLU A 188 -1.24 -4.63 -6.68
N PHE A 189 -0.18 -5.30 -7.15
CA PHE A 189 0.65 -6.18 -6.34
C PHE A 189 2.13 -5.78 -6.37
N PRO A 190 2.58 -4.86 -5.50
CA PRO A 190 3.96 -4.36 -5.47
C PRO A 190 5.02 -5.46 -5.39
N GLY A 191 4.69 -6.60 -4.78
CA GLY A 191 5.60 -7.73 -4.62
C GLY A 191 5.84 -8.54 -5.90
N THR A 192 5.00 -8.42 -6.93
CA THR A 192 5.03 -9.32 -8.10
C THR A 192 6.36 -9.27 -8.83
N VAL A 193 6.87 -8.05 -9.10
CA VAL A 193 8.15 -7.86 -9.80
C VAL A 193 9.29 -8.58 -9.08
N TYR A 194 9.34 -8.46 -7.76
CA TYR A 194 10.39 -9.09 -6.96
C TYR A 194 10.19 -10.60 -6.81
N ALA A 195 8.95 -11.06 -6.72
CA ALA A 195 8.63 -12.48 -6.60
C ALA A 195 9.06 -13.28 -7.83
N ILE A 196 8.93 -12.70 -9.04
CA ILE A 196 9.43 -13.31 -10.29
C ILE A 196 10.93 -13.05 -10.53
N GLY A 197 11.63 -12.45 -9.56
CA GLY A 197 13.07 -12.20 -9.61
C GLY A 197 13.49 -10.94 -10.36
N GLY A 198 12.57 -10.04 -10.71
CA GLY A 198 12.84 -8.80 -11.42
C GLY A 198 13.39 -7.66 -10.54
N SER A 199 13.66 -6.53 -11.18
CA SER A 199 13.92 -5.24 -10.53
C SER A 199 12.90 -4.21 -11.00
N SER A 200 12.52 -3.25 -10.15
CA SER A 200 11.55 -2.20 -10.49
C SER A 200 12.27 -0.87 -10.69
N PRO A 201 12.45 -0.39 -11.94
CA PRO A 201 13.06 0.90 -12.22
C PRO A 201 12.33 2.07 -11.54
N GLY A 202 13.10 2.98 -10.95
CA GLY A 202 12.62 4.25 -10.40
C GLY A 202 12.02 4.15 -9.01
N SER A 203 10.97 3.34 -8.84
CA SER A 203 10.34 3.09 -7.53
C SER A 203 10.11 1.61 -7.32
N GLY A 204 10.14 1.16 -6.06
CA GLY A 204 9.81 -0.22 -5.72
C GLY A 204 8.34 -0.59 -5.95
N TRP A 205 7.48 0.41 -6.16
CA TRP A 205 6.11 0.22 -6.60
C TRP A 205 5.67 1.40 -7.46
N LEU A 206 5.38 1.14 -8.74
CA LEU A 206 4.75 2.12 -9.62
C LEU A 206 3.26 2.15 -9.30
N VAL A 207 2.92 2.98 -8.32
CA VAL A 207 1.55 3.17 -7.84
C VAL A 207 0.66 3.64 -8.99
N TYR A 208 -0.28 2.80 -9.42
CA TYR A 208 -1.20 3.10 -10.52
C TYR A 208 -2.66 3.16 -10.06
N GLY A 209 -3.52 3.87 -10.80
CA GLY A 209 -4.98 3.94 -10.63
C GLY A 209 -5.46 4.86 -9.51
N TYR A 210 -4.57 5.65 -8.92
CA TYR A 210 -4.92 6.72 -8.00
C TYR A 210 -4.94 8.04 -8.77
N PRO A 211 -5.67 9.07 -8.31
CA PRO A 211 -5.51 10.41 -8.84
C PRO A 211 -4.02 10.80 -8.88
N ASN A 212 -3.57 11.41 -9.98
CA ASN A 212 -2.18 11.81 -10.23
C ASN A 212 -1.14 10.67 -10.30
N SER A 213 -1.56 9.40 -10.40
CA SER A 213 -0.60 8.30 -10.52
C SER A 213 0.30 8.42 -11.75
N GLU A 214 -0.17 9.01 -12.85
CA GLU A 214 0.65 9.21 -14.05
C GLU A 214 1.84 10.14 -13.77
N SER A 215 1.61 11.28 -13.12
CA SER A 215 2.69 12.22 -12.73
C SER A 215 3.67 11.59 -11.75
N TYR A 216 3.17 10.79 -10.81
CA TYR A 216 4.03 10.02 -9.89
C TYR A 216 4.92 9.02 -10.64
N ILE A 217 4.32 8.23 -11.54
CA ILE A 217 5.07 7.23 -12.32
C ILE A 217 6.10 7.94 -13.19
N ASP A 218 5.73 9.05 -13.82
CA ASP A 218 6.64 9.85 -14.63
C ASP A 218 7.85 10.33 -13.81
N ALA A 219 7.60 10.94 -12.65
CA ALA A 219 8.64 11.39 -11.72
C ALA A 219 9.49 10.23 -11.18
N ALA A 220 8.89 9.06 -10.91
CA ALA A 220 9.62 7.87 -10.48
C ALA A 220 10.56 7.36 -11.57
N LEU A 221 10.09 7.28 -12.82
CA LEU A 221 10.88 6.79 -13.94
C LEU A 221 12.00 7.77 -14.34
N MET A 222 11.84 9.08 -14.11
CA MET A 222 12.95 10.05 -14.27
C MET A 222 14.17 9.75 -13.38
N THR A 223 14.01 8.95 -12.31
CA THR A 223 15.13 8.55 -11.45
C THR A 223 15.83 7.27 -11.93
N ALA A 224 15.28 6.57 -12.91
CA ALA A 224 15.85 5.35 -13.49
C ALA A 224 16.70 5.64 -14.73
N LYS A 225 17.59 4.72 -15.08
CA LYS A 225 18.38 4.86 -16.32
C LYS A 225 17.49 4.56 -17.53
N CYS A 226 17.64 5.34 -18.60
CA CYS A 226 16.93 5.12 -19.86
C CYS A 226 17.17 3.71 -20.42
N SER A 227 18.39 3.17 -20.25
CA SER A 227 18.72 1.79 -20.65
C SER A 227 17.94 0.75 -19.85
N GLU A 228 17.69 0.98 -18.55
CA GLU A 228 16.86 0.09 -17.73
C GLU A 228 15.40 0.13 -18.18
N ILE A 229 14.87 1.32 -18.48
CA ILE A 229 13.50 1.51 -18.96
C ILE A 229 13.30 0.86 -20.33
N GLY A 230 14.20 1.10 -21.29
CA GLY A 230 14.01 0.61 -22.65
C GLY A 230 14.22 -0.90 -22.83
N GLN A 231 14.93 -1.56 -21.90
CA GLN A 231 15.01 -3.02 -21.82
C GLN A 231 14.00 -3.63 -20.84
N ALA A 232 13.19 -2.80 -20.17
CA ALA A 232 12.30 -3.30 -19.15
C ALA A 232 11.17 -4.12 -19.77
N TRP A 233 10.83 -5.21 -19.09
CA TRP A 233 9.61 -5.94 -19.29
C TRP A 233 8.45 -5.14 -18.72
N ILE A 234 7.22 -5.44 -19.12
CA ILE A 234 6.04 -4.78 -18.58
C ILE A 234 5.05 -5.81 -18.04
N LEU A 235 4.45 -5.49 -16.90
CA LEU A 235 3.31 -6.22 -16.34
C LEU A 235 2.09 -5.30 -16.45
N VAL A 236 1.08 -5.74 -17.21
CA VAL A 236 -0.12 -4.95 -17.53
C VAL A 236 -1.39 -5.72 -17.23
N LYS A 237 -2.52 -5.02 -17.07
CA LYS A 237 -3.84 -5.65 -16.99
C LYS A 237 -4.37 -5.94 -18.39
N SER A 238 -4.74 -7.19 -18.66
CA SER A 238 -5.20 -7.63 -20.00
C SER A 238 -6.53 -7.00 -20.41
N SER A 239 -7.39 -6.63 -19.44
CA SER A 239 -8.71 -6.05 -19.69
C SER A 239 -8.71 -4.55 -20.01
N ALA A 240 -7.56 -3.88 -19.94
CA ALA A 240 -7.46 -2.43 -20.13
C ALA A 240 -6.30 -1.98 -21.05
N PRO A 241 -6.09 -2.58 -22.24
CA PRO A 241 -5.00 -2.24 -23.18
C PRO A 241 -4.91 -0.74 -23.52
N ASP A 242 -6.02 -0.02 -23.37
CA ASP A 242 -6.20 1.34 -23.91
C ASP A 242 -6.20 2.44 -22.81
N GLY A 243 -5.66 2.13 -21.63
CA GLY A 243 -5.72 2.98 -20.42
C GLY A 243 -4.64 4.06 -20.28
N VAL A 244 -4.12 4.26 -19.07
CA VAL A 244 -3.10 5.28 -18.72
C VAL A 244 -1.66 4.73 -18.87
N TYR A 245 -1.45 3.42 -19.02
CA TYR A 245 -0.10 2.90 -19.31
C TYR A 245 0.43 3.20 -20.73
N PRO A 246 -0.40 3.30 -21.79
CA PRO A 246 0.05 3.86 -23.06
C PRO A 246 0.61 5.28 -22.91
N SER A 247 0.04 6.18 -22.09
CA SER A 247 0.57 7.54 -21.95
C SER A 247 1.97 7.54 -21.29
N VAL A 248 2.15 6.77 -20.20
CA VAL A 248 3.45 6.60 -19.53
C VAL A 248 4.50 6.02 -20.47
N LEU A 249 4.16 4.96 -21.21
CA LEU A 249 5.08 4.33 -22.16
C LEU A 249 5.40 5.27 -23.33
N ASN A 250 4.39 5.94 -23.89
CA ASN A 250 4.54 6.83 -25.03
C ASN A 250 5.45 8.04 -24.72
N LYS A 251 5.37 8.60 -23.50
CA LYS A 251 6.30 9.67 -23.04
C LYS A 251 7.77 9.23 -23.01
N ARG A 252 8.03 7.93 -23.11
CA ARG A 252 9.35 7.30 -23.14
C ARG A 252 9.67 6.67 -24.50
N GLY A 253 8.89 6.95 -25.53
CA GLY A 253 9.07 6.36 -26.86
C GLY A 253 8.81 4.84 -26.90
N LEU A 254 8.05 4.33 -25.92
CA LEU A 254 7.64 2.93 -25.84
C LEU A 254 6.15 2.80 -26.16
N SER A 255 5.76 1.69 -26.78
CA SER A 255 4.36 1.31 -26.95
C SER A 255 4.17 -0.15 -26.53
N VAL A 256 2.98 -0.53 -26.09
CA VAL A 256 2.62 -1.93 -25.81
C VAL A 256 2.84 -2.82 -27.04
N ALA A 257 2.70 -2.28 -28.25
CA ALA A 257 2.98 -3.00 -29.49
C ALA A 257 4.46 -3.41 -29.66
N ASP A 258 5.38 -2.76 -28.94
CA ASP A 258 6.81 -3.11 -28.93
C ASP A 258 7.11 -4.32 -28.04
N TYR A 259 6.09 -5.00 -27.51
CA TYR A 259 6.24 -6.12 -26.59
C TYR A 259 5.55 -7.39 -27.11
N ASP A 260 6.08 -8.55 -26.70
CA ASP A 260 5.45 -9.85 -26.88
C ASP A 260 4.91 -10.35 -25.53
N ALA A 261 3.65 -10.79 -25.48
CA ALA A 261 3.12 -11.46 -24.30
C ALA A 261 3.80 -12.81 -24.08
N VAL A 262 4.24 -13.08 -22.85
CA VAL A 262 4.96 -14.33 -22.50
C VAL A 262 4.26 -15.16 -21.44
N ALA A 263 3.42 -14.52 -20.61
CA ALA A 263 2.68 -15.17 -19.55
C ALA A 263 1.38 -14.39 -19.28
N SER A 264 0.34 -15.07 -18.85
CA SER A 264 -0.85 -14.43 -18.28
C SER A 264 -1.30 -15.22 -17.06
N ALA A 265 -1.60 -14.51 -15.98
CA ALA A 265 -2.04 -15.10 -14.73
C ALA A 265 -3.25 -14.32 -14.21
N GLU A 266 -4.21 -15.04 -13.67
CA GLU A 266 -5.42 -14.48 -13.08
C GLU A 266 -5.26 -14.39 -11.56
N THR A 267 -5.83 -13.34 -10.96
CA THR A 267 -5.85 -13.09 -9.52
C THR A 267 -7.12 -12.33 -9.17
N LYS A 268 -7.53 -12.34 -7.90
CA LYS A 268 -8.68 -11.57 -7.46
C LYS A 268 -8.33 -10.09 -7.48
N ASN A 269 -9.24 -9.27 -7.99
CA ASN A 269 -9.12 -7.83 -7.88
C ASN A 269 -9.33 -7.43 -6.42
N LEU A 270 -8.24 -7.01 -5.77
CA LEU A 270 -8.29 -6.59 -4.35
C LEU A 270 -8.53 -5.09 -4.19
N ARG A 271 -8.86 -4.41 -5.28
CA ARG A 271 -9.02 -2.97 -5.32
C ARG A 271 -10.50 -2.60 -5.24
N TRP A 272 -10.82 -1.69 -4.32
CA TRP A 272 -12.14 -1.06 -4.17
C TRP A 272 -13.34 -2.00 -3.91
N GLY A 273 -13.10 -3.24 -3.49
CA GLY A 273 -14.18 -4.17 -3.14
C GLY A 273 -14.88 -4.80 -4.34
N ASP A 274 -14.33 -4.64 -5.55
CA ASP A 274 -14.79 -5.39 -6.72
C ASP A 274 -14.38 -6.86 -6.56
N GLU A 275 -15.34 -7.76 -6.41
CA GLU A 275 -15.09 -9.20 -6.22
C GLU A 275 -14.68 -9.94 -7.51
N GLY A 276 -14.33 -9.20 -8.57
CA GLY A 276 -13.96 -9.76 -9.86
C GLY A 276 -12.56 -10.35 -9.89
N PHE A 277 -12.29 -11.16 -10.91
CA PHE A 277 -10.94 -11.56 -11.27
C PHE A 277 -10.34 -10.60 -12.29
N VAL A 278 -9.02 -10.42 -12.23
CA VAL A 278 -8.24 -9.64 -13.17
C VAL A 278 -7.11 -10.50 -13.71
N VAL A 279 -6.87 -10.37 -15.01
CA VAL A 279 -5.76 -11.05 -15.68
C VAL A 279 -4.62 -10.05 -15.83
N HIS A 280 -3.43 -10.45 -15.36
CA HIS A 280 -2.18 -9.75 -15.60
C HIS A 280 -1.39 -10.47 -16.68
N THR A 281 -0.91 -9.71 -17.66
CA THR A 281 -0.06 -10.20 -18.73
C THR A 281 1.34 -9.66 -18.53
N LEU A 282 2.32 -10.56 -18.42
CA LEU A 282 3.73 -10.23 -18.48
C LEU A 282 4.15 -10.21 -19.95
N MET A 283 4.84 -9.15 -20.35
CA MET A 283 5.30 -8.96 -21.71
C MET A 283 6.79 -8.63 -21.75
N ARG A 284 7.51 -9.27 -22.67
CA ARG A 284 8.93 -9.00 -22.93
C ARG A 284 9.08 -7.95 -24.03
N PRO A 285 10.08 -7.07 -24.00
CA PRO A 285 10.35 -6.18 -25.11
C PRO A 285 10.79 -6.98 -26.34
N LYS A 286 10.30 -6.60 -27.52
CA LYS A 286 10.81 -7.11 -28.80
C LYS A 286 12.24 -6.59 -29.01
N PRO A 287 13.10 -7.33 -29.73
CA PRO A 287 14.40 -6.80 -30.17
C PRO A 287 14.19 -5.50 -30.92
N ARG A 288 14.80 -4.41 -30.43
CA ARG A 288 14.76 -3.11 -31.10
C ARG A 288 16.07 -2.90 -31.88
N PRO A 289 16.03 -2.25 -33.05
CA PRO A 289 17.23 -1.59 -33.56
C PRO A 289 17.69 -0.54 -32.55
N ASP A 290 19.00 -0.38 -32.36
CA ASP A 290 19.64 0.45 -31.31
C ASP A 290 19.18 1.94 -31.27
N GLU A 291 18.41 2.40 -32.25
CA GLU A 291 18.08 3.79 -32.54
C GLU A 291 17.01 4.42 -31.62
N LYS A 292 16.12 3.61 -31.01
CA LYS A 292 14.94 4.12 -30.27
C LYS A 292 15.17 4.56 -28.81
N LEU A 293 16.36 4.36 -28.23
CA LEU A 293 16.61 4.73 -26.83
C LEU A 293 16.85 6.24 -26.62
N THR A 294 17.19 6.97 -27.68
CA THR A 294 17.52 8.41 -27.61
C THR A 294 16.35 9.30 -27.19
N ASP A 295 15.11 8.83 -27.34
CA ASP A 295 13.92 9.59 -26.96
C ASP A 295 13.67 9.58 -25.45
N CYS A 296 14.16 8.58 -24.72
CA CYS A 296 14.08 8.52 -23.26
C CYS A 296 14.95 9.59 -22.56
N GLU A 297 15.97 10.12 -23.24
CA GLU A 297 16.90 11.13 -22.67
C GLU A 297 16.41 12.57 -22.84
N ARG A 298 15.39 12.80 -23.70
CA ARG A 298 14.91 14.15 -24.05
C ARG A 298 13.70 14.63 -23.23
N GLY A 299 13.10 13.77 -22.41
CA GLY A 299 11.89 14.06 -21.64
C GLY A 299 12.12 13.96 -20.14
#